data_AF-A0A8H3NE10-F1
#
_entry.id   AF-A0A8H3NE10-F1
#
_cell.length_a   1.000
_cell.length_b   1.000
_cell.length_c   1.000
_cell.angle_alpha   90.00
_cell.angle_beta   90.00
_cell.angle_gamma   90.00
#
_symmetry.space_group_name_H-M   'P 1'
#
loop_
_entity.id
_entity.type
_entity.pdbx_description
1 polymer ?
#
loop_
_entity_poly.entity_id
_entity_poly.type
_entity_poly.pdbx_seq_one_letter_code
_entity_poly.pdbx_strand_id
1 'polypeptide(L)'
;MYGLLAFVTLPWAITHPRLFMAATAATAYFMQSTGRTLHDVHTELTSRAAGILPGDLRRDDVLYNRMTVIFLHLFVFRYFRLIVHLISFWLFYRPTPVPRNPTLFPSDCTIILPTVDPENRDFEECITSCLRNKPGAIVIVTVGDQLTKLTKDIIAPYKWRFPNTEISVKTADEANKRRQVAHGLRYVKTKITVLLDDHVFWPTERFLPTILAPFEDPKVGIVGTNKRVRRTDTGFNIRSFWNMLGALYLERHNFEIRATDAIDNGVFVVSGRTSAHRSEILKDPEFITGFTNERFFFGLFGPLNADDDNFITRWDVRHGWKFQLEQWSGRRI
;
A
#
# COMPACT_ATOMS: atom_id res chain seq x y z
N MET A 1 2.98 21.11 24.67
CA MET A 1 1.51 21.03 24.45
C MET A 1 1.19 21.07 22.96
N TYR A 2 1.62 22.10 22.23
CA TYR A 2 1.47 22.18 20.76
C TYR A 2 2.27 21.12 19.99
N GLY A 3 3.45 20.72 20.46
CA GLY A 3 4.29 19.73 19.77
C GLY A 3 3.74 18.29 19.74
N LEU A 4 2.99 17.87 20.76
CA LEU A 4 2.44 16.50 20.83
C LEU A 4 1.13 16.36 20.06
N LEU A 5 0.27 17.39 20.12
CA LEU A 5 -0.92 17.52 19.26
C LEU A 5 -0.51 17.62 17.80
N ALA A 6 0.51 18.43 17.47
CA ALA A 6 1.09 18.48 16.15
C ALA A 6 1.60 17.11 15.69
N PHE A 7 2.25 16.31 16.55
CA PHE A 7 2.74 14.98 16.17
C PHE A 7 1.63 13.95 15.88
N VAL A 8 0.46 14.09 16.51
CA VAL A 8 -0.69 13.19 16.34
C VAL A 8 -1.58 13.64 15.18
N THR A 9 -1.72 14.95 14.95
CA THR A 9 -2.55 15.50 13.87
C THR A 9 -1.79 15.74 12.56
N LEU A 10 -0.45 15.89 12.58
CA LEU A 10 0.36 16.04 11.36
C LEU A 10 0.14 14.88 10.39
N PRO A 11 0.21 13.61 10.82
CA PRO A 11 0.01 12.50 9.91
C PRO A 11 -1.37 12.55 9.25
N TRP A 12 -2.42 12.93 9.99
CA TRP A 12 -3.78 13.05 9.45
C TRP A 12 -3.97 14.28 8.55
N ALA A 13 -3.35 15.41 8.88
CA ALA A 13 -3.33 16.61 8.04
C ALA A 13 -2.53 16.39 6.74
N ILE A 14 -1.49 15.56 6.79
CA ILE A 14 -0.65 15.18 5.65
C ILE A 14 -1.38 14.16 4.76
N THR A 15 -2.08 13.17 5.34
CA THR A 15 -2.77 12.13 4.56
C THR A 15 -4.14 12.57 4.06
N HIS A 16 -4.84 13.47 4.75
CA HIS A 16 -6.21 13.90 4.40
C HIS A 16 -6.41 15.43 4.53
N PRO A 17 -5.69 16.27 3.75
CA PRO A 17 -5.69 17.72 3.93
C PRO A 17 -7.07 18.35 3.71
N ARG A 18 -7.88 17.81 2.79
CA ARG A 18 -9.25 18.31 2.53
C ARG A 18 -10.23 17.98 3.65
N LEU A 19 -10.16 16.77 4.23
CA LEU A 19 -10.99 16.39 5.38
C LEU A 19 -10.57 17.14 6.64
N PHE A 20 -9.27 17.35 6.84
CA PHE A 20 -8.76 18.19 7.91
C PHE A 20 -9.28 19.63 7.77
N MET A 21 -9.17 20.24 6.59
CA MET A 21 -9.69 21.58 6.32
C MET A 21 -11.22 21.68 6.44
N ALA A 22 -11.96 20.66 6.00
CA ALA A 22 -13.41 20.63 6.15
C ALA A 22 -13.82 20.49 7.63
N ALA A 23 -13.12 19.67 8.41
CA ALA A 23 -13.38 19.51 9.84
C ALA A 23 -13.04 20.79 10.62
N THR A 24 -11.93 21.46 10.31
CA THR A 24 -11.58 22.75 10.93
C THR A 24 -12.54 23.86 10.53
N ALA A 25 -12.93 23.94 9.25
CA ALA A 25 -13.91 24.91 8.76
C ALA A 25 -15.31 24.68 9.36
N ALA A 26 -15.77 23.43 9.46
CA ALA A 26 -17.04 23.08 10.10
C ALA A 26 -17.03 23.42 11.59
N THR A 27 -15.91 23.19 12.27
CA THR A 27 -15.74 23.54 13.69
C THR A 27 -15.77 25.07 13.88
N ALA A 28 -15.06 25.82 13.03
CA ALA A 28 -15.04 27.27 13.06
C ALA A 28 -16.43 27.87 12.75
N TYR A 29 -17.13 27.34 11.74
CA TYR A 29 -18.48 27.75 11.36
C TYR A 29 -19.51 27.43 12.46
N PHE A 30 -19.41 26.26 13.10
CA PHE A 30 -20.24 25.89 14.25
C PHE A 30 -20.01 26.84 15.44
N MET A 31 -18.75 27.18 15.75
CA MET A 31 -18.42 28.13 16.82
C MET A 31 -18.94 29.54 16.51
N GLN A 32 -18.79 30.00 15.27
CA GLN A 32 -19.27 31.30 14.83
C GLN A 32 -20.80 31.40 14.83
N SER A 33 -21.50 30.36 14.39
CA SER A 33 -22.97 30.33 14.32
C SER A 33 -23.64 30.16 15.69
N THR A 34 -22.96 29.56 16.67
CA THR A 34 -23.50 29.32 18.02
C THR A 34 -23.00 30.29 19.07
N GLY A 35 -22.01 31.13 18.73
CA GLY A 35 -21.36 32.05 19.67
C GLY A 35 -20.53 31.35 20.76
N ARG A 36 -20.27 30.04 20.60
CA ARG A 36 -19.60 29.20 21.59
C ARG A 36 -18.09 29.19 21.36
N THR A 37 -17.33 29.33 22.44
CA THR A 37 -15.87 29.19 22.40
C THR A 37 -15.44 27.72 22.48
N LEU A 38 -14.18 27.44 22.14
CA LEU A 38 -13.56 26.12 22.37
C LEU A 38 -13.68 25.69 23.85
N HIS A 39 -13.65 26.65 24.77
CA HIS A 39 -13.84 26.39 26.19
C HIS A 39 -15.26 25.91 26.48
N ASP A 40 -16.29 26.57 25.94
CA ASP A 40 -17.70 26.20 26.16
C ASP A 40 -18.03 24.81 25.60
N VAL A 41 -17.51 24.51 24.40
CA VAL A 41 -17.67 23.18 23.78
C VAL A 41 -16.95 22.11 24.60
N HIS A 42 -15.75 22.42 25.13
CA HIS A 42 -15.01 21.51 26.00
C HIS A 42 -15.75 21.25 27.32
N THR A 43 -16.29 22.29 27.96
CA THR A 43 -17.06 22.22 29.21
C THR A 43 -18.37 21.45 29.05
N GLU A 44 -19.07 21.61 27.92
CA GLU A 44 -20.29 20.85 27.64
C GLU A 44 -20.00 19.39 27.25
N LEU A 45 -18.93 19.13 26.49
CA LEU A 45 -18.50 17.76 26.20
C LEU A 45 -18.05 17.04 27.47
N THR A 46 -17.35 17.71 28.38
CA THR A 46 -16.97 17.15 29.68
C THR A 46 -18.18 16.88 30.56
N SER A 47 -19.18 17.78 30.61
CA SER A 47 -20.40 17.53 31.40
C SER A 47 -21.25 16.38 30.83
N ARG A 48 -21.38 16.30 29.49
CA ARG A 48 -22.09 15.20 28.82
C ARG A 48 -21.34 13.87 28.92
N ALA A 49 -20.01 13.89 28.80
CA ALA A 49 -19.17 12.70 28.98
C ALA A 49 -19.20 12.19 30.44
N ALA A 50 -19.16 13.10 31.43
CA ALA A 50 -19.38 12.76 32.83
C ALA A 50 -20.74 12.08 33.05
N GLY A 51 -21.77 12.46 32.28
CA GLY A 51 -23.08 11.80 32.21
C GLY A 51 -23.06 10.33 31.79
N ILE A 52 -22.12 9.95 30.92
CA ILE A 52 -22.04 8.63 30.25
C ILE A 52 -21.01 7.71 30.93
N LEU A 53 -20.03 8.28 31.64
CA LEU A 53 -18.99 7.53 32.33
C LEU A 53 -19.55 6.78 33.55
N PRO A 54 -19.10 5.53 33.82
CA PRO A 54 -19.45 4.82 35.04
C PRO A 54 -19.01 5.61 36.29
N GLY A 55 -19.72 5.43 37.41
CA GLY A 55 -19.63 6.32 38.58
C GLY A 55 -18.25 6.42 39.25
N ASP A 56 -17.36 5.47 38.98
CA ASP A 56 -15.95 5.46 39.40
C ASP A 56 -15.08 6.46 38.62
N LEU A 57 -15.39 6.68 37.34
CA LEU A 57 -14.73 7.65 36.45
C LEU A 57 -15.32 9.08 36.56
N ARG A 58 -16.44 9.23 37.29
CA ARG A 58 -17.14 10.52 37.51
C ARG A 58 -16.58 11.32 38.70
N ARG A 59 -15.64 10.78 39.48
CA ARG A 59 -15.03 11.55 40.57
C ARG A 59 -14.19 12.71 40.00
N ASP A 60 -14.34 13.89 40.60
CA ASP A 60 -13.70 15.13 40.14
C ASP A 60 -12.16 15.07 40.15
N ASP A 61 -11.57 14.19 40.96
CA ASP A 61 -10.12 13.94 41.03
C ASP A 61 -9.56 13.22 39.78
N VAL A 62 -10.35 12.35 39.14
CA VAL A 62 -9.96 11.56 37.97
C VAL A 62 -9.88 12.43 36.71
N LEU A 63 -10.82 13.36 36.52
CA LEU A 63 -10.87 14.28 35.37
C LEU A 63 -9.96 15.50 35.54
N TYR A 64 -9.55 15.85 36.77
CA TYR A 64 -8.52 16.87 37.01
C TYR A 64 -7.10 16.36 36.71
N ASN A 65 -6.89 15.05 36.73
CA ASN A 65 -5.63 14.45 36.34
C ASN A 65 -5.40 14.59 34.83
N ARG A 66 -4.51 15.52 34.46
CA ARG A 66 -4.14 15.81 33.07
C ARG A 66 -3.74 14.56 32.27
N MET A 67 -3.08 13.58 32.87
CA MET A 67 -2.69 12.35 32.17
C MET A 67 -3.89 11.46 31.88
N THR A 68 -4.86 11.38 32.80
CA THR A 68 -6.12 10.66 32.57
C THR A 68 -6.90 11.29 31.42
N VAL A 69 -6.99 12.62 31.38
CA VAL A 69 -7.64 13.33 30.28
C VAL A 69 -6.96 13.03 28.95
N ILE A 70 -5.62 13.10 28.88
CA ILE A 70 -4.86 12.74 27.66
C ILE A 70 -5.12 11.29 27.27
N PHE A 71 -5.08 10.35 28.22
CA PHE A 71 -5.36 8.95 27.98
C PHE A 71 -6.77 8.75 27.39
N LEU A 72 -7.80 9.35 28.00
CA LEU A 72 -9.18 9.26 27.51
C LEU A 72 -9.32 9.84 26.10
N HIS A 73 -8.69 10.98 25.80
CA HIS A 73 -8.70 11.55 24.45
C HIS A 73 -8.07 10.61 23.43
N LEU A 74 -6.88 10.06 23.72
CA LEU A 74 -6.20 9.11 22.84
C LEU A 74 -6.99 7.80 22.68
N PHE A 75 -7.61 7.33 23.77
CA PHE A 75 -8.46 6.14 23.78
C PHE A 75 -9.68 6.35 22.88
N VAL A 76 -10.47 7.41 23.13
CA VAL A 76 -11.64 7.74 22.32
C VAL A 76 -11.26 7.95 20.87
N PHE A 77 -10.20 8.72 20.59
CA PHE A 77 -9.73 8.94 19.22
C PHE A 77 -9.35 7.64 18.51
N ARG A 78 -8.60 6.75 19.18
CA ARG A 78 -8.21 5.44 18.65
C ARG A 78 -9.43 4.58 18.31
N TYR A 79 -10.38 4.43 19.22
CA TYR A 79 -11.52 3.53 19.03
C TYR A 79 -12.59 4.13 18.11
N PHE A 80 -12.76 5.46 18.11
CA PHE A 80 -13.61 6.14 17.12
C PHE A 80 -13.07 5.90 15.71
N ARG A 81 -11.76 6.09 15.50
CA ARG A 81 -11.11 5.78 14.21
C ARG A 81 -11.31 4.33 13.80
N LEU A 82 -11.18 3.39 14.74
CA LEU A 82 -11.43 1.96 14.49
C LEU A 82 -12.88 1.70 14.05
N ILE A 83 -13.87 2.28 14.74
CA ILE A 83 -15.28 2.13 14.39
C ILE A 83 -15.55 2.69 12.98
N VAL A 84 -15.03 3.88 12.65
CA VAL A 84 -15.15 4.46 11.31
C VAL A 84 -14.53 3.56 10.25
N HIS A 85 -13.33 3.02 10.50
CA HIS A 85 -12.69 2.09 9.58
C HIS A 85 -13.48 0.79 9.42
N LEU A 86 -14.05 0.25 10.50
CA LEU A 86 -14.91 -0.95 10.43
C LEU A 86 -16.13 -0.69 9.56
N ILE A 87 -16.85 0.41 9.81
CA ILE A 87 -18.01 0.82 9.01
C ILE A 87 -17.60 0.95 7.53
N SER A 88 -16.49 1.64 7.25
CA SER A 88 -16.01 1.81 5.88
C SER A 88 -15.67 0.49 5.19
N PHE A 89 -14.91 -0.36 5.85
CA PHE A 89 -14.51 -1.65 5.31
C PHE A 89 -15.70 -2.55 4.99
N TRP A 90 -16.70 -2.59 5.88
CA TRP A 90 -17.84 -3.49 5.72
C TRP A 90 -18.94 -2.93 4.80
N LEU A 91 -19.15 -1.61 4.78
CA LEU A 91 -20.27 -1.00 4.06
C LEU A 91 -19.87 -0.33 2.73
N PHE A 92 -18.67 0.25 2.66
CA PHE A 92 -18.27 1.08 1.51
C PHE A 92 -17.24 0.41 0.60
N TYR A 93 -16.31 -0.39 1.15
CA TYR A 93 -15.33 -1.07 0.31
C TYR A 93 -15.97 -2.13 -0.60
N ARG A 94 -15.70 -2.04 -1.90
CA ARG A 94 -16.04 -3.07 -2.89
C ARG A 94 -14.89 -3.26 -3.88
N PRO A 95 -14.44 -4.49 -4.14
CA PRO A 95 -13.51 -4.77 -5.23
C PRO A 95 -14.11 -4.34 -6.58
N THR A 96 -13.26 -3.89 -7.50
CA THR A 96 -13.69 -3.46 -8.83
C THR A 96 -13.99 -4.69 -9.68
N PRO A 97 -15.24 -4.89 -10.14
CA PRO A 97 -15.56 -6.05 -10.95
C PRO A 97 -14.81 -5.99 -12.28
N VAL A 98 -14.29 -7.14 -12.72
CA VAL A 98 -13.69 -7.25 -14.06
C VAL A 98 -14.75 -6.91 -15.11
N PRO A 99 -14.53 -5.91 -15.98
CA PRO A 99 -15.48 -5.54 -17.02
C PRO A 99 -15.76 -6.71 -17.98
N ARG A 100 -16.98 -6.76 -18.54
CA ARG A 100 -17.31 -7.75 -19.57
C ARG A 100 -16.49 -7.55 -20.85
N ASN A 101 -16.26 -6.29 -21.22
CA ASN A 101 -15.46 -5.86 -22.36
C ASN A 101 -14.35 -4.94 -21.83
N PRO A 102 -13.23 -5.49 -21.32
CA PRO A 102 -12.15 -4.69 -20.77
C PRO A 102 -11.39 -3.96 -21.89
N THR A 103 -10.89 -2.76 -21.60
CA THR A 103 -10.03 -2.00 -22.51
C THR A 103 -8.54 -2.34 -22.36
N LEU A 104 -8.20 -2.97 -21.24
CA LEU A 104 -6.86 -3.46 -20.92
C LEU A 104 -6.85 -4.98 -20.75
N PHE A 105 -5.85 -5.61 -21.34
CA PHE A 105 -5.64 -7.05 -21.27
C PHE A 105 -4.34 -7.36 -20.53
N PRO A 106 -4.16 -8.61 -20.04
CA PRO A 106 -2.88 -9.04 -19.49
C PRO A 106 -1.68 -8.76 -20.41
N SER A 107 -1.87 -8.85 -21.74
CA SER A 107 -0.85 -8.51 -22.73
C SER A 107 -0.43 -7.02 -22.73
N ASP A 108 -1.24 -6.13 -22.17
CA ASP A 108 -0.92 -4.70 -21.97
C ASP A 108 -0.07 -4.46 -20.71
N CYS A 109 0.46 -5.52 -20.09
CA CYS A 109 1.30 -5.45 -18.90
C CYS A 109 2.75 -5.85 -19.17
N THR A 110 3.67 -5.10 -18.59
CA THR A 110 5.07 -5.54 -18.41
C THR A 110 5.34 -5.73 -16.93
N ILE A 111 5.71 -6.94 -16.54
CA ILE A 111 6.15 -7.25 -15.18
C ILE A 111 7.63 -6.88 -15.05
N ILE A 112 7.99 -6.16 -14.00
CA ILE A 112 9.39 -5.97 -13.58
C ILE A 112 9.60 -6.80 -12.33
N LEU A 113 10.57 -7.73 -12.40
CA LEU A 113 10.93 -8.62 -11.30
C LEU A 113 12.42 -8.44 -10.96
N PRO A 114 12.75 -7.62 -9.95
CA PRO A 114 14.11 -7.55 -9.44
C PRO A 114 14.43 -8.78 -8.58
N THR A 115 15.60 -9.39 -8.78
CA THR A 115 16.07 -10.52 -7.96
C THR A 115 17.59 -10.53 -7.81
N VAL A 116 18.05 -10.81 -6.58
CA VAL A 116 19.46 -11.03 -6.25
C VAL A 116 19.77 -12.49 -5.93
N ASP A 117 18.74 -13.35 -5.91
CA ASP A 117 18.83 -14.77 -5.59
C ASP A 117 17.86 -15.57 -6.47
N PRO A 118 18.20 -15.78 -7.76
CA PRO A 118 17.32 -16.49 -8.70
C PRO A 118 17.18 -17.99 -8.40
N GLU A 119 18.00 -18.54 -7.50
CA GLU A 119 17.93 -19.95 -7.06
C GLU A 119 17.11 -20.13 -5.78
N ASN A 120 16.54 -19.05 -5.24
CA ASN A 120 15.70 -19.16 -4.07
C ASN A 120 14.53 -20.13 -4.32
N ARG A 121 14.14 -20.86 -3.27
CA ARG A 121 13.14 -21.92 -3.33
C ARG A 121 11.76 -21.48 -3.86
N ASP A 122 11.47 -20.18 -3.82
CA ASP A 122 10.18 -19.58 -4.14
C ASP A 122 10.16 -19.02 -5.58
N PHE A 123 11.32 -18.85 -6.23
CA PHE A 123 11.45 -18.22 -7.55
C PHE A 123 10.69 -18.96 -8.65
N GLU A 124 10.80 -20.29 -8.68
CA GLU A 124 10.17 -21.14 -9.70
C GLU A 124 8.64 -21.00 -9.68
N GLU A 125 8.05 -21.07 -8.48
CA GLU A 125 6.61 -20.94 -8.29
C GLU A 125 6.16 -19.49 -8.57
N CYS A 126 6.95 -18.48 -8.16
CA CYS A 126 6.69 -17.07 -8.46
C CYS A 126 6.60 -16.83 -9.98
N ILE A 127 7.66 -17.16 -10.72
CA ILE A 127 7.74 -17.01 -12.19
C ILE A 127 6.62 -17.79 -12.88
N THR A 128 6.38 -19.04 -12.46
CA THR A 128 5.32 -19.86 -13.06
C THR A 128 3.95 -19.23 -12.84
N SER A 129 3.67 -18.73 -11.63
CA SER A 129 2.37 -18.14 -11.28
C SER A 129 2.10 -16.84 -12.06
N CYS A 130 3.13 -16.02 -12.29
CA CYS A 130 3.00 -14.77 -13.03
C CYS A 130 2.87 -15.01 -14.54
N LEU A 131 3.64 -15.94 -15.11
CA LEU A 131 3.58 -16.27 -16.55
C LEU A 131 2.25 -16.93 -16.95
N ARG A 132 1.62 -17.69 -16.05
CA ARG A 132 0.26 -18.23 -16.27
C ARG A 132 -0.81 -17.15 -16.47
N ASN A 133 -0.58 -15.94 -15.99
CA ASN A 133 -1.47 -14.80 -16.23
C ASN A 133 -1.25 -14.15 -17.60
N LYS A 134 -0.31 -14.66 -18.43
CA LYS A 134 -0.05 -14.23 -19.81
C LYS A 134 0.23 -12.72 -19.95
N PRO A 135 1.17 -12.16 -19.19
CA PRO A 135 1.58 -10.77 -19.38
C PRO A 135 2.20 -10.57 -20.77
N GLY A 136 2.21 -9.34 -21.29
CA GLY A 136 2.84 -9.04 -22.57
C GLY A 136 4.35 -9.22 -22.51
N ALA A 137 4.96 -8.80 -21.40
CA ALA A 137 6.38 -8.99 -21.15
C ALA A 137 6.69 -9.19 -19.67
N ILE A 138 7.82 -9.82 -19.39
CA ILE A 138 8.48 -9.82 -18.08
C ILE A 138 9.96 -9.43 -18.26
N VAL A 139 10.39 -8.48 -17.45
CA VAL A 139 11.76 -7.98 -17.38
C VAL A 139 12.31 -8.36 -16.02
N ILE A 140 13.09 -9.42 -16.00
CA ILE A 140 13.80 -9.88 -14.80
C ILE A 140 15.09 -9.08 -14.71
N VAL A 141 15.30 -8.38 -13.61
CA VAL A 141 16.49 -7.56 -13.39
C VAL A 141 17.31 -8.18 -12.27
N THR A 142 18.55 -8.53 -12.57
CA THR A 142 19.50 -9.07 -11.59
C THR A 142 20.81 -8.28 -11.63
N VAL A 143 21.78 -8.66 -10.81
CA VAL A 143 22.98 -7.85 -10.54
C VAL A 143 24.23 -8.61 -10.92
N GLY A 144 25.06 -7.98 -11.76
CA GLY A 144 26.30 -8.57 -12.24
C GLY A 144 26.11 -9.70 -13.28
N ASP A 145 27.19 -9.97 -14.02
CA ASP A 145 27.15 -10.88 -15.16
C ASP A 145 26.93 -12.34 -14.78
N GLN A 146 27.48 -12.77 -13.63
CA GLN A 146 27.35 -14.15 -13.15
C GLN A 146 25.90 -14.51 -12.84
N LEU A 147 25.21 -13.69 -12.02
CA LEU A 147 23.79 -13.90 -11.72
C LEU A 147 22.91 -13.70 -12.96
N THR A 148 23.28 -12.79 -13.86
CA THR A 148 22.60 -12.63 -15.14
C THR A 148 22.64 -13.90 -15.98
N LYS A 149 23.82 -14.53 -16.08
CA LYS A 149 23.99 -15.79 -16.81
C LYS A 149 23.16 -16.90 -16.16
N LEU A 150 23.28 -17.09 -14.85
CA LEU A 150 22.51 -18.06 -14.08
C LEU A 150 20.99 -17.88 -14.27
N THR A 151 20.51 -16.64 -14.16
CA THR A 151 19.09 -16.32 -14.35
C THR A 151 18.65 -16.62 -15.79
N LYS A 152 19.47 -16.35 -16.80
CA LYS A 152 19.17 -16.70 -18.19
C LYS A 152 19.04 -18.21 -18.38
N ASP A 153 19.92 -18.99 -17.75
CA ASP A 153 19.90 -20.45 -17.81
C ASP A 153 18.63 -21.02 -17.16
N ILE A 154 18.25 -20.52 -15.97
CA ILE A 154 17.01 -20.88 -15.25
C ILE A 154 15.76 -20.53 -16.08
N ILE A 155 15.78 -19.39 -16.76
CA ILE A 155 14.63 -18.85 -17.49
C ILE A 155 14.50 -19.42 -18.91
N ALA A 156 15.55 -20.02 -19.48
CA ALA A 156 15.54 -20.54 -20.85
C ALA A 156 14.37 -21.52 -21.15
N PRO A 157 14.02 -22.48 -20.26
CA PRO A 157 12.86 -23.36 -20.48
C PRO A 157 11.52 -22.61 -20.49
N TYR A 158 11.40 -21.52 -19.73
CA TYR A 158 10.17 -20.74 -19.65
C TYR A 158 9.85 -20.00 -20.95
N LYS A 159 10.88 -19.59 -21.71
CA LYS A 159 10.69 -18.96 -23.03
C LYS A 159 9.95 -19.88 -24.00
N TRP A 160 10.27 -21.18 -23.96
CA TRP A 160 9.60 -22.19 -24.77
C TRP A 160 8.20 -22.52 -24.25
N ARG A 161 8.03 -22.59 -22.93
CA ARG A 161 6.74 -22.92 -22.29
C ARG A 161 5.69 -21.80 -22.39
N PHE A 162 6.14 -20.54 -22.44
CA PHE A 162 5.28 -19.35 -22.48
C PHE A 162 5.63 -18.44 -23.66
N PRO A 163 5.43 -18.91 -24.92
CA PRO A 163 5.89 -18.19 -26.12
C PRO A 163 5.16 -16.86 -26.37
N ASN A 164 3.99 -16.67 -25.74
CA ASN A 164 3.17 -15.47 -25.90
C ASN A 164 3.61 -14.30 -24.99
N THR A 165 4.59 -14.51 -24.11
CA THR A 165 5.13 -13.49 -23.22
C THR A 165 6.59 -13.21 -23.59
N GLU A 166 6.95 -11.95 -23.80
CA GLU A 166 8.35 -11.56 -23.99
C GLU A 166 9.11 -11.67 -22.66
N ILE A 167 10.00 -12.67 -22.53
CA ILE A 167 10.80 -12.88 -21.32
C ILE A 167 12.23 -12.39 -21.54
N SER A 168 12.66 -11.41 -20.75
CA SER A 168 14.01 -10.85 -20.81
C SER A 168 14.69 -10.80 -19.45
N VAL A 169 16.01 -10.98 -19.44
CA VAL A 169 16.86 -10.85 -18.25
C VAL A 169 17.83 -9.69 -18.51
N LYS A 170 17.88 -8.74 -17.57
CA LYS A 170 18.68 -7.53 -17.63
C LYS A 170 19.61 -7.44 -16.43
N THR A 171 20.72 -6.75 -16.62
CA THR A 171 21.78 -6.59 -15.62
C THR A 171 21.77 -5.17 -15.12
N ALA A 172 21.56 -4.99 -13.82
CA ALA A 172 21.80 -3.75 -13.12
C ALA A 172 23.20 -3.76 -12.49
N ASP A 173 23.76 -2.57 -12.34
CA ASP A 173 25.13 -2.38 -11.82
C ASP A 173 25.19 -2.55 -10.29
N GLU A 174 24.05 -2.39 -9.59
CA GLU A 174 23.99 -2.33 -8.14
C GLU A 174 22.86 -3.20 -7.57
N ALA A 175 23.14 -3.86 -6.43
CA ALA A 175 22.18 -4.57 -5.61
C ALA A 175 21.27 -3.62 -4.82
N ASN A 176 20.53 -2.80 -5.56
CA ASN A 176 19.54 -1.86 -5.06
C ASN A 176 18.23 -2.07 -5.81
N LYS A 177 17.14 -2.38 -5.09
CA LYS A 177 15.82 -2.65 -5.69
C LYS A 177 15.33 -1.49 -6.56
N ARG A 178 15.47 -0.25 -6.10
CA ARG A 178 15.06 0.95 -6.87
C ARG A 178 15.87 1.11 -8.15
N ARG A 179 17.19 0.89 -8.10
CA ARG A 179 18.06 0.92 -9.29
C ARG A 179 17.70 -0.18 -10.28
N GLN A 180 17.42 -1.39 -9.80
CA GLN A 180 16.96 -2.50 -10.63
C GLN A 180 15.61 -2.19 -11.29
N VAL A 181 14.64 -1.67 -10.53
CA VAL A 181 13.34 -1.24 -11.08
C VAL A 181 13.52 -0.13 -12.12
N ALA A 182 14.30 0.91 -11.83
CA ALA A 182 14.61 2.00 -12.76
C ALA A 182 15.30 1.51 -14.04
N HIS A 183 16.20 0.52 -13.94
CA HIS A 183 16.81 -0.11 -15.09
C HIS A 183 15.79 -0.91 -15.90
N GLY A 184 14.93 -1.69 -15.24
CA GLY A 184 13.86 -2.46 -15.88
C GLY A 184 12.86 -1.59 -16.64
N LEU A 185 12.52 -0.42 -16.10
CA LEU A 185 11.58 0.55 -16.70
C LEU A 185 12.00 1.00 -18.10
N ARG A 186 13.31 0.99 -18.42
CA ARG A 186 13.84 1.32 -19.76
C ARG A 186 13.36 0.38 -20.85
N TYR A 187 12.93 -0.84 -20.48
CA TYR A 187 12.48 -1.86 -21.42
C TYR A 187 10.95 -1.99 -21.47
N VAL A 188 10.21 -1.20 -20.68
CA VAL A 188 8.74 -1.23 -20.64
C VAL A 188 8.16 -0.52 -21.86
N LYS A 189 7.38 -1.27 -22.64
CA LYS A 189 6.67 -0.78 -23.85
C LYS A 189 5.15 -0.79 -23.71
N THR A 190 4.63 -1.41 -22.65
CA THR A 190 3.19 -1.61 -22.45
C THR A 190 2.58 -0.46 -21.66
N LYS A 191 1.25 -0.48 -21.48
CA LYS A 191 0.50 0.58 -20.80
C LYS A 191 0.57 0.48 -19.28
N ILE A 192 0.70 -0.74 -18.77
CA ILE A 192 0.71 -1.03 -17.33
C ILE A 192 2.03 -1.70 -16.95
N THR A 193 2.69 -1.15 -15.94
CA THR A 193 3.87 -1.77 -15.32
C THR A 193 3.43 -2.47 -14.04
N VAL A 194 3.79 -3.74 -13.89
CA VAL A 194 3.55 -4.49 -12.65
C VAL A 194 4.88 -4.74 -11.95
N LEU A 195 5.03 -4.23 -10.73
CA LEU A 195 6.19 -4.52 -9.89
C LEU A 195 5.91 -5.79 -9.10
N LEU A 196 6.84 -6.74 -9.11
CA LEU A 196 6.68 -8.06 -8.48
C LEU A 196 7.95 -8.46 -7.73
N ASP A 197 7.81 -8.80 -6.45
CA ASP A 197 8.88 -9.44 -5.67
C ASP A 197 9.04 -10.92 -6.08
N ASP A 198 10.27 -11.42 -6.04
CA ASP A 198 10.68 -12.75 -6.53
C ASP A 198 10.17 -13.96 -5.70
N HIS A 199 9.47 -13.69 -4.60
CA HIS A 199 8.90 -14.68 -3.67
C HIS A 199 7.40 -14.43 -3.42
N VAL A 200 6.71 -13.85 -4.41
CA VAL A 200 5.27 -13.58 -4.37
C VAL A 200 4.54 -14.43 -5.40
N PHE A 201 3.45 -15.06 -4.97
CA PHE A 201 2.70 -16.01 -5.79
C PHE A 201 1.34 -15.46 -6.16
N TRP A 202 0.99 -15.52 -7.44
CA TRP A 202 -0.33 -15.12 -7.90
C TRP A 202 -1.30 -16.32 -7.84
N PRO A 203 -2.43 -16.21 -7.12
CA PRO A 203 -3.23 -17.36 -6.75
C PRO A 203 -3.93 -18.03 -7.95
N THR A 204 -4.20 -17.28 -9.02
CA THR A 204 -4.88 -17.79 -10.22
C THR A 204 -4.46 -17.05 -11.48
N GLU A 205 -4.84 -17.61 -12.64
CA GLU A 205 -4.70 -16.99 -13.97
C GLU A 205 -5.65 -15.80 -14.20
N ARG A 206 -6.56 -15.54 -13.25
CA ARG A 206 -7.47 -14.38 -13.27
C ARG A 206 -6.96 -13.21 -12.44
N PHE A 207 -5.79 -13.36 -11.81
CA PHE A 207 -5.24 -12.34 -10.93
C PHE A 207 -4.93 -11.04 -11.71
N LEU A 208 -4.20 -11.13 -12.82
CA LEU A 208 -3.84 -9.96 -13.61
C LEU A 208 -5.06 -9.24 -14.21
N PRO A 209 -6.05 -9.94 -14.82
CA PRO A 209 -7.32 -9.30 -15.19
C PRO A 209 -8.04 -8.59 -14.04
N THR A 210 -7.95 -9.12 -12.82
CA THR A 210 -8.60 -8.53 -11.63
C THR A 210 -7.94 -7.21 -11.25
N ILE A 211 -6.61 -7.16 -11.14
CA ILE A 211 -5.89 -5.93 -10.78
C ILE A 211 -5.88 -4.89 -11.92
N LEU A 212 -6.23 -5.30 -13.14
CA LEU A 212 -6.39 -4.39 -14.28
C LEU A 212 -7.72 -3.65 -14.29
N ALA A 213 -8.77 -4.25 -13.69
CA ALA A 213 -10.13 -3.70 -13.74
C ALA A 213 -10.26 -2.23 -13.25
N PRO A 214 -9.54 -1.78 -12.21
CA PRO A 214 -9.60 -0.37 -11.79
C PRO A 214 -9.07 0.64 -12.80
N PHE A 215 -8.17 0.24 -13.71
CA PHE A 215 -7.55 1.15 -14.68
C PHE A 215 -8.49 1.59 -15.80
N GLU A 216 -9.73 1.06 -15.84
CA GLU A 216 -10.79 1.61 -16.68
C GLU A 216 -11.14 3.07 -16.29
N ASP A 217 -10.94 3.47 -15.02
CA ASP A 217 -10.91 4.89 -14.66
C ASP A 217 -9.53 5.46 -15.05
N PRO A 218 -9.44 6.41 -16.02
CA PRO A 218 -8.18 7.02 -16.42
C PRO A 218 -7.46 7.73 -15.26
N LYS A 219 -8.16 8.10 -14.18
CA LYS A 219 -7.58 8.75 -12.99
C LYS A 219 -6.91 7.77 -12.02
N VAL A 220 -7.16 6.47 -12.14
CA VAL A 220 -6.48 5.46 -11.31
C VAL A 220 -5.07 5.26 -11.85
N GLY A 221 -4.08 5.70 -11.08
CA GLY A 221 -2.66 5.58 -11.45
C GLY A 221 -2.01 4.30 -10.95
N ILE A 222 -2.51 3.75 -9.85
CA ILE A 222 -1.90 2.65 -9.12
C ILE A 222 -2.96 1.75 -8.49
N VAL A 223 -2.73 0.44 -8.61
CA VAL A 223 -3.57 -0.60 -8.03
C VAL A 223 -2.74 -1.46 -7.09
N GLY A 224 -3.14 -1.45 -5.82
CA GLY A 224 -2.58 -2.32 -4.79
C GLY A 224 -3.37 -3.61 -4.62
N THR A 225 -2.74 -4.60 -4.02
CA THR A 225 -3.32 -5.95 -3.86
C THR A 225 -3.41 -6.36 -2.41
N ASN A 226 -4.39 -7.22 -2.11
CA ASN A 226 -4.50 -7.85 -0.80
C ASN A 226 -3.39 -8.89 -0.59
N LYS A 227 -2.60 -8.72 0.47
CA LYS A 227 -1.47 -9.59 0.81
C LYS A 227 -1.90 -10.70 1.75
N ARG A 228 -1.46 -11.94 1.49
CA ARG A 228 -1.65 -13.05 2.43
C ARG A 228 -0.37 -13.81 2.64
N VAL A 229 -0.12 -14.19 3.90
CA VAL A 229 0.99 -15.09 4.25
C VAL A 229 0.56 -16.52 3.95
N ARG A 230 1.38 -17.25 3.19
CA ARG A 230 1.28 -18.70 3.10
C ARG A 230 1.86 -19.30 4.38
N ARG A 231 1.02 -19.97 5.18
CA ARG A 231 1.47 -20.68 6.39
C ARG A 231 2.06 -22.02 5.97
N THR A 232 3.33 -22.25 6.30
CA THR A 232 4.04 -23.49 5.96
C THR A 232 4.19 -24.43 7.16
N ASP A 233 4.19 -23.90 8.38
CA ASP A 233 4.37 -24.68 9.60
C ASP A 233 3.02 -25.12 10.18
N THR A 234 2.93 -26.38 10.60
CA THR A 234 1.77 -26.95 11.30
C THR A 234 2.06 -27.08 12.80
N GLY A 235 1.11 -26.70 13.65
CA GLY A 235 1.24 -26.78 15.11
C GLY A 235 1.84 -25.54 15.78
N PHE A 236 1.86 -25.52 17.11
CA PHE A 236 2.38 -24.40 17.89
C PHE A 236 3.87 -24.59 18.18
N ASN A 237 4.68 -23.62 17.75
CA ASN A 237 6.08 -23.46 18.14
C ASN A 237 6.45 -21.96 18.05
N ILE A 238 7.64 -21.57 18.51
CA ILE A 238 8.06 -20.16 18.52
C ILE A 238 8.08 -19.53 17.12
N ARG A 239 8.43 -20.30 16.07
CA ARG A 239 8.39 -19.84 14.68
C ARG A 239 6.94 -19.63 14.21
N SER A 240 6.04 -20.55 14.52
CA SER A 240 4.60 -20.41 14.25
C SER A 240 4.00 -19.20 14.98
N PHE A 241 4.44 -18.89 16.20
CA PHE A 241 4.02 -17.70 16.94
C PHE A 241 4.42 -16.40 16.24
N TRP A 242 5.68 -16.28 15.83
CA TRP A 242 6.15 -15.11 15.06
C TRP A 242 5.47 -15.01 13.69
N ASN A 243 5.24 -16.14 13.02
CA ASN A 243 4.49 -16.18 11.77
C ASN A 243 3.04 -15.70 11.96
N MET A 244 2.37 -16.12 13.04
CA MET A 244 1.04 -15.65 13.40
C MET A 244 1.02 -14.13 13.63
N LEU A 245 1.98 -13.57 14.37
CA LEU A 245 2.08 -12.12 14.57
C LEU A 245 2.27 -11.37 13.25
N GLY A 246 3.13 -11.87 12.35
CA GLY A 246 3.34 -11.31 11.01
C GLY A 246 2.06 -11.38 10.16
N ALA A 247 1.33 -12.49 10.22
CA ALA A 247 0.05 -12.63 9.51
C ALA A 247 -1.00 -11.65 10.05
N LEU A 248 -1.12 -11.51 11.37
CA LEU A 248 -2.03 -10.53 11.99
C LEU A 248 -1.68 -9.09 11.61
N TYR A 249 -0.37 -8.77 11.55
CA TYR A 249 0.09 -7.47 11.08
C TYR A 249 -0.35 -7.19 9.63
N LEU A 250 -0.18 -8.16 8.73
CA LEU A 250 -0.60 -8.01 7.33
C LEU A 250 -2.12 -7.94 7.18
N GLU A 251 -2.89 -8.75 7.90
CA GLU A 251 -4.36 -8.69 7.88
C GLU A 251 -4.88 -7.35 8.38
N ARG A 252 -4.31 -6.83 9.48
CA ARG A 252 -4.61 -5.49 9.98
C ARG A 252 -4.28 -4.43 8.92
N HIS A 253 -3.11 -4.53 8.30
CA HIS A 253 -2.70 -3.58 7.27
C HIS A 253 -3.67 -3.59 6.10
N ASN A 254 -4.02 -4.78 5.55
CA ASN A 254 -5.01 -4.94 4.48
C ASN A 254 -6.36 -4.33 4.84
N PHE A 255 -6.82 -4.52 6.08
CA PHE A 255 -8.04 -3.91 6.58
C PHE A 255 -7.95 -2.38 6.58
N GLU A 256 -6.88 -1.82 7.16
CA GLU A 256 -6.70 -0.37 7.29
C GLU A 256 -6.64 0.31 5.92
N ILE A 257 -5.83 -0.21 5.00
CA ILE A 257 -5.65 0.41 3.68
C ILE A 257 -6.95 0.36 2.86
N ARG A 258 -7.75 -0.70 2.97
CA ARG A 258 -9.05 -0.82 2.27
C ARG A 258 -10.12 0.07 2.88
N ALA A 259 -10.09 0.24 4.19
CA ALA A 259 -11.00 1.13 4.88
C ALA A 259 -10.75 2.59 4.48
N THR A 260 -9.49 3.01 4.37
CA THR A 260 -9.15 4.38 3.94
C THR A 260 -9.39 4.59 2.45
N ASP A 261 -9.04 3.61 1.61
CA ASP A 261 -9.34 3.61 0.18
C ASP A 261 -10.84 3.82 -0.08
N ALA A 262 -11.69 3.13 0.67
CA ALA A 262 -13.15 3.27 0.55
C ALA A 262 -13.72 4.60 1.10
N ILE A 263 -13.00 5.30 1.98
CA ILE A 263 -13.43 6.61 2.51
C ILE A 263 -13.16 7.71 1.50
N ASP A 264 -11.93 7.76 0.97
CA ASP A 264 -11.49 8.88 0.14
C ASP A 264 -10.44 8.53 -0.93
N ASN A 265 -10.23 7.25 -1.25
CA ASN A 265 -9.14 6.74 -2.09
C ASN A 265 -7.75 7.03 -1.49
N GLY A 266 -7.68 7.31 -0.19
CA GLY A 266 -6.44 7.51 0.53
C GLY A 266 -5.80 6.20 0.91
N VAL A 267 -4.49 6.08 0.68
CA VAL A 267 -3.69 4.93 1.11
C VAL A 267 -2.39 5.41 1.73
N PHE A 268 -1.97 4.75 2.81
CA PHE A 268 -0.69 5.05 3.44
C PHE A 268 0.48 4.61 2.56
N VAL A 269 0.45 3.36 2.10
CA VAL A 269 1.41 2.78 1.17
C VAL A 269 0.77 1.65 0.38
N VAL A 270 1.00 1.60 -0.93
CA VAL A 270 0.68 0.44 -1.77
C VAL A 270 1.86 -0.50 -1.80
N SER A 271 1.72 -1.71 -1.28
CA SER A 271 2.85 -2.60 -1.07
C SER A 271 3.66 -2.93 -2.32
N GLY A 272 4.99 -2.93 -2.17
CA GLY A 272 5.93 -3.32 -3.24
C GLY A 272 5.95 -4.82 -3.60
N ARG A 273 5.19 -5.66 -2.89
CA ARG A 273 5.11 -7.13 -3.11
C ARG A 273 4.52 -7.47 -4.48
N THR A 274 3.38 -6.87 -4.78
CA THR A 274 2.78 -6.83 -6.11
C THR A 274 1.93 -5.57 -6.21
N SER A 275 2.27 -4.71 -7.16
CA SER A 275 1.52 -3.49 -7.45
C SER A 275 1.53 -3.22 -8.94
N ALA A 276 0.39 -2.78 -9.47
CA ALA A 276 0.25 -2.39 -10.87
C ALA A 276 0.17 -0.86 -10.96
N HIS A 277 0.77 -0.29 -12.00
CA HIS A 277 0.92 1.15 -12.18
C HIS A 277 0.72 1.50 -13.64
N ARG A 278 0.18 2.68 -13.94
CA ARG A 278 0.28 3.23 -15.29
C ARG A 278 1.75 3.43 -15.63
N SER A 279 2.18 2.87 -16.76
CA SER A 279 3.58 2.95 -17.17
C SER A 279 4.04 4.39 -17.40
N GLU A 280 3.14 5.30 -17.78
CA GLU A 280 3.45 6.73 -17.96
C GLU A 280 3.96 7.40 -16.68
N ILE A 281 3.46 6.98 -15.51
CA ILE A 281 3.87 7.52 -14.21
C ILE A 281 5.30 7.10 -13.91
N LEU A 282 5.58 5.79 -13.99
CA LEU A 282 6.89 5.26 -13.63
C LEU A 282 7.98 5.59 -14.67
N LYS A 283 7.58 5.89 -15.90
CA LYS A 283 8.51 6.27 -16.98
C LYS A 283 8.80 7.76 -17.05
N ASP A 284 8.13 8.58 -16.23
CA ASP A 284 8.42 10.01 -16.13
C ASP A 284 9.89 10.22 -15.72
N PRO A 285 10.69 10.99 -16.50
CA PRO A 285 12.08 11.29 -16.16
C PRO A 285 12.24 11.91 -14.76
N GLU A 286 11.30 12.74 -14.32
CA GLU A 286 11.32 13.34 -12.98
C GLU A 286 11.05 12.29 -11.92
N PHE A 287 10.12 11.37 -12.17
CA PHE A 287 9.87 10.23 -11.30
C PHE A 287 11.14 9.39 -11.12
N ILE A 288 11.77 8.97 -12.23
CA ILE A 288 12.97 8.11 -12.19
C ILE A 288 14.11 8.81 -11.44
N THR A 289 14.28 10.11 -11.67
CA THR A 289 15.31 10.92 -11.01
C THR A 289 15.06 11.01 -9.51
N GLY A 290 13.83 11.31 -9.08
CA GLY A 290 13.47 11.35 -7.67
C GLY A 290 13.56 9.97 -7.00
N PHE A 291 13.06 8.94 -7.66
CA PHE A 291 12.98 7.56 -7.15
C PHE A 291 14.36 7.00 -6.83
N THR A 292 15.33 7.25 -7.73
CA THR A 292 16.69 6.73 -7.62
C THR A 292 17.64 7.58 -6.76
N ASN A 293 17.25 8.82 -6.45
CA ASN A 293 18.10 9.77 -5.70
C ASN A 293 17.46 10.27 -4.40
N GLU A 294 16.37 9.64 -3.93
CA GLU A 294 15.71 10.05 -2.70
C GLU A 294 16.67 9.98 -1.50
N ARG A 295 16.69 11.06 -0.73
CA ARG A 295 17.45 11.19 0.51
C ARG A 295 16.50 11.44 1.68
N PHE A 296 16.82 10.89 2.85
CA PHE A 296 16.08 11.10 4.09
C PHE A 296 16.84 12.03 5.05
N PHE A 297 16.16 12.44 6.12
CA PHE A 297 16.69 13.32 7.16
C PHE A 297 17.28 14.63 6.59
N PHE A 298 16.41 15.44 5.97
CA PHE A 298 16.76 16.73 5.37
C PHE A 298 17.87 16.65 4.29
N GLY A 299 17.94 15.51 3.58
CA GLY A 299 18.92 15.30 2.51
C GLY A 299 20.27 14.77 2.96
N LEU A 300 20.47 14.53 4.26
CA LEU A 300 21.77 14.11 4.80
C LEU A 300 22.11 12.66 4.46
N PHE A 301 21.11 11.78 4.35
CA PHE A 301 21.35 10.36 4.11
C PHE A 301 20.68 9.88 2.83
N GLY A 302 21.44 9.18 1.99
CA GLY A 302 20.93 8.54 0.78
C GLY A 302 22.00 8.48 -0.32
N PRO A 303 21.65 7.95 -1.50
CA PRO A 303 20.30 7.53 -1.91
C PRO A 303 19.72 6.35 -1.11
N LEU A 304 18.40 6.32 -0.92
CA LEU A 304 17.70 5.24 -0.23
C LEU A 304 17.64 3.96 -1.07
N ASN A 305 17.93 2.83 -0.43
CA ASN A 305 17.79 1.49 -1.03
C ASN A 305 16.45 0.82 -0.73
N ALA A 306 15.78 1.26 0.35
CA ALA A 306 14.53 0.68 0.86
C ALA A 306 13.32 1.55 0.48
N ASP A 307 12.12 1.13 0.88
CA ASP A 307 10.90 1.93 0.82
C ASP A 307 10.53 2.40 -0.61
N ASP A 308 10.77 1.56 -1.61
CA ASP A 308 10.41 1.83 -3.01
C ASP A 308 8.91 2.11 -3.16
N ASP A 309 8.08 1.32 -2.47
CA ASP A 309 6.63 1.49 -2.44
C ASP A 309 6.17 2.80 -1.81
N ASN A 310 6.81 3.22 -0.71
CA ASN A 310 6.51 4.51 -0.08
C ASN A 310 6.86 5.68 -1.01
N PHE A 311 7.95 5.62 -1.77
CA PHE A 311 8.26 6.66 -2.75
C PHE A 311 7.16 6.75 -3.80
N ILE A 312 6.83 5.62 -4.43
CA ILE A 312 5.83 5.57 -5.50
C ILE A 312 4.49 6.10 -4.99
N THR A 313 4.03 5.60 -3.85
CA THR A 313 2.76 6.04 -3.26
C THR A 313 2.76 7.55 -3.02
N ARG A 314 3.83 8.12 -2.43
CA ARG A 314 3.93 9.58 -2.22
C ARG A 314 3.96 10.37 -3.51
N TRP A 315 4.64 9.85 -4.54
CA TRP A 315 4.68 10.48 -5.86
C TRP A 315 3.27 10.58 -6.44
N ASP A 316 2.54 9.47 -6.44
CA ASP A 316 1.17 9.41 -6.97
C ASP A 316 0.22 10.38 -6.24
N VAL A 317 0.30 10.44 -4.90
CA VAL A 317 -0.51 11.36 -4.09
C VAL A 317 -0.22 12.82 -4.49
N ARG A 318 1.06 13.18 -4.66
CA ARG A 318 1.46 14.54 -5.01
C ARG A 318 1.03 14.96 -6.42
N HIS A 319 0.92 14.01 -7.33
CA HIS A 319 0.51 14.25 -8.72
C HIS A 319 -1.00 14.05 -8.93
N GLY A 320 -1.76 13.78 -7.86
CA GLY A 320 -3.22 13.70 -7.90
C GLY A 320 -3.79 12.43 -8.53
N TRP A 321 -2.98 11.38 -8.64
CA TRP A 321 -3.45 10.07 -9.08
C TRP A 321 -4.33 9.42 -8.00
N LYS A 322 -5.33 8.67 -8.45
CA LYS A 322 -6.13 7.83 -7.55
C LYS A 322 -5.47 6.47 -7.35
N PHE A 323 -5.68 5.94 -6.16
CA PHE A 323 -5.33 4.60 -5.77
C PHE A 323 -6.59 3.74 -5.80
N GLN A 324 -6.43 2.45 -6.07
CA GLN A 324 -7.48 1.47 -5.82
C GLN A 324 -6.85 0.25 -5.18
N LEU A 325 -7.52 -0.31 -4.18
CA LEU A 325 -7.13 -1.60 -3.62
C LEU A 325 -8.02 -2.72 -4.11
N GLU A 326 -7.40 -3.68 -4.77
CA GLU A 326 -8.10 -4.79 -5.36
C GLU A 326 -7.89 -6.08 -4.54
N GLN A 327 -9.00 -6.76 -4.26
CA GLN A 327 -8.99 -8.07 -3.64
C GLN A 327 -9.55 -9.10 -4.62
N TRP A 328 -8.72 -10.07 -4.99
CA TRP A 328 -9.21 -11.25 -5.67
C TRP A 328 -10.22 -12.02 -4.82
N SER A 329 -11.40 -12.28 -5.38
CA SER A 329 -12.59 -12.77 -4.68
C SER A 329 -12.81 -14.28 -4.76
N GLY A 330 -11.88 -15.06 -5.31
CA GLY A 330 -12.04 -16.51 -5.32
C GLY A 330 -11.88 -17.13 -3.94
N ARG A 331 -12.44 -18.34 -3.79
CA ARG A 331 -12.65 -19.02 -2.50
C ARG A 331 -11.44 -18.88 -1.58
N ARG A 332 -11.72 -18.50 -0.33
CA ARG A 332 -10.81 -18.69 0.81
C ARG A 332 -10.43 -20.17 0.80
N ILE A 333 -9.22 -20.49 0.35
CA ILE A 333 -8.63 -21.82 0.50
C ILE A 333 -8.05 -21.89 1.91
#